data_AF-A0A2I9CWY3-F1
#
_entry.id   AF-A0A2I9CWY3-F1
#
_cell.length_a   1.000
_cell.length_b   1.000
_cell.length_c   1.000
_cell.angle_alpha   90.00
_cell.angle_beta   90.00
_cell.angle_gamma   90.00
#
_symmetry.space_group_name_H-M   'P 1'
#
loop_
_entity.id
_entity.type
_entity.pdbx_description
1 polymer ?
#
loop_
_entity_poly.entity_id
_entity_poly.type
_entity_poly.pdbx_seq_one_letter_code
_entity_poly.pdbx_strand_id
1 'polypeptide(L)'
;MLRNVSAPRALAWGVTRAANEDDPQALLHAEGERLARRLAQTLGGGEADVARAHLLGLSLAVNLVNALIPTVEQVTRHAGRPLHAHLIGDERGRAVIETVTLDGERHTRLPVDDLLDSALYRAGRLHPTVAAHLSEAMTGSEHHATRALAACLKSAPVLDAIRRQLTALLQK
;
A
#
# COMPACT_ATOMS: atom_id res chain seq x y z
N MET A 1 12.96 -57.79 30.68
CA MET A 1 12.04 -57.37 29.61
C MET A 1 11.03 -56.38 30.18
N LEU A 2 11.28 -55.08 30.05
CA LEU A 2 10.33 -54.01 30.37
C LEU A 2 10.27 -53.07 29.16
N ARG A 3 9.07 -52.91 28.60
CA ARG A 3 8.80 -52.10 27.42
C ARG A 3 8.85 -50.62 27.81
N ASN A 4 9.79 -49.89 27.23
CA ASN A 4 9.86 -48.44 27.36
C ASN A 4 9.02 -47.82 26.22
N VAL A 5 7.85 -47.27 26.56
CA VAL A 5 6.96 -46.59 25.62
C VAL A 5 7.54 -45.21 25.33
N SER A 6 8.13 -45.05 24.15
CA SER A 6 8.53 -43.72 23.65
C SER A 6 7.31 -42.97 23.15
N ALA A 7 6.96 -41.89 23.84
CA ALA A 7 6.00 -40.89 23.37
C ALA A 7 6.59 -40.09 22.17
N PRO A 8 5.75 -39.60 21.25
CA PRO A 8 6.22 -38.90 20.05
C PRO A 8 6.82 -37.54 20.40
N ARG A 9 8.01 -37.26 19.85
CA ARG A 9 8.68 -35.96 19.87
C ARG A 9 7.79 -34.94 19.17
N ALA A 10 7.30 -33.97 19.94
CA ALA A 10 6.76 -32.73 19.43
C ALA A 10 7.83 -32.05 18.55
N LEU A 11 7.52 -31.88 17.26
CA LEU A 11 8.28 -31.00 16.36
C LEU A 11 8.01 -29.56 16.82
N ALA A 12 9.00 -29.02 17.51
CA ALA A 12 9.06 -27.63 17.92
C ALA A 12 9.11 -26.73 16.68
N TRP A 13 7.97 -26.12 16.35
CA TRP A 13 7.92 -24.89 15.56
C TRP A 13 8.42 -23.74 16.45
N GLY A 14 9.74 -23.61 16.53
CA GLY A 14 10.39 -22.44 17.09
C GLY A 14 10.70 -21.45 15.97
N VAL A 15 9.81 -20.48 15.75
CA VAL A 15 10.14 -19.05 15.68
C VAL A 15 8.85 -18.31 16.00
N THR A 16 8.79 -17.72 17.19
CA THR A 16 7.83 -16.69 17.56
C THR A 16 8.10 -15.47 16.68
N ARG A 17 7.56 -15.43 15.46
CA ARG A 17 7.50 -14.18 14.68
C ARG A 17 6.43 -13.33 15.36
N ALA A 18 6.82 -12.16 15.86
CA ALA A 18 5.95 -11.31 16.66
C ALA A 18 4.64 -11.06 15.92
N ALA A 19 3.51 -11.40 16.54
CA ALA A 19 2.17 -11.23 16.00
C ALA A 19 1.76 -9.77 15.67
N ASN A 20 2.71 -8.82 15.74
CA ASN A 20 2.55 -7.40 15.42
C ASN A 20 3.37 -6.92 14.21
N GLU A 21 4.32 -7.71 13.68
CA GLU A 21 5.10 -7.32 12.49
C GLU A 21 4.37 -7.60 11.17
N ASP A 22 3.33 -8.42 11.22
CA ASP A 22 2.53 -8.84 10.07
C ASP A 22 1.12 -8.23 10.06
N ASP A 23 0.82 -7.22 10.91
CA ASP A 23 -0.47 -6.51 10.84
C ASP A 23 -0.51 -5.61 9.59
N PRO A 24 -1.33 -5.97 8.57
CA PRO A 24 -1.41 -5.19 7.33
C PRO A 24 -1.85 -3.76 7.58
N GLN A 25 -2.69 -3.53 8.60
CA GLN A 25 -3.19 -2.20 8.92
C GLN A 25 -2.11 -1.32 9.53
N ALA A 26 -1.30 -1.85 10.45
CA ALA A 26 -0.15 -1.14 11.01
C ALA A 26 0.89 -0.79 9.94
N LEU A 27 1.18 -1.73 9.03
CA LEU A 27 2.10 -1.51 7.91
C LEU A 27 1.61 -0.37 7.00
N LEU A 28 0.33 -0.38 6.64
CA LEU A 28 -0.25 0.64 5.78
C LEU A 28 -0.31 2.01 6.46
N HIS A 29 -0.61 2.04 7.76
CA HIS A 29 -0.55 3.24 8.57
C HIS A 29 0.87 3.83 8.58
N ALA A 30 1.89 3.00 8.76
CA ALA A 30 3.29 3.44 8.74
C ALA A 30 3.71 4.02 7.37
N GLU A 31 3.22 3.49 6.26
CA GLU A 31 3.44 4.11 4.93
C GLU A 31 2.69 5.43 4.78
N GLY A 32 1.45 5.50 5.25
CA GLY A 32 0.68 6.74 5.28
C GLY A 32 1.35 7.83 6.11
N GLU A 33 1.99 7.48 7.23
CA GLU A 33 2.80 8.37 8.07
C GLU A 33 4.06 8.89 7.35
N ARG A 34 4.73 8.04 6.59
CA ARG A 34 5.88 8.46 5.77
C ARG A 34 5.43 9.43 4.68
N LEU A 35 4.32 9.12 4.01
CA LEU A 35 3.75 10.00 3.00
C LEU A 35 3.30 11.34 3.60
N ALA A 36 2.62 11.30 4.75
CA ALA A 36 2.21 12.48 5.51
C ALA A 36 3.37 13.44 5.78
N ARG A 37 4.49 12.93 6.30
CA ARG A 37 5.69 13.75 6.55
C ARG A 37 6.23 14.39 5.26
N ARG A 38 6.27 13.64 4.16
CA ARG A 38 6.71 14.16 2.86
C ARG A 38 5.75 15.24 2.32
N LEU A 39 4.44 15.04 2.47
CA LEU A 39 3.43 16.03 2.08
C LEU A 39 3.52 17.29 2.93
N ALA A 40 3.70 17.18 4.24
CA ALA A 40 3.87 18.33 5.13
C ALA A 40 5.08 19.18 4.72
N GLN A 41 6.20 18.54 4.34
CA GLN A 41 7.40 19.23 3.83
C GLN A 41 7.18 19.90 2.47
N THR A 42 6.26 19.38 1.65
CA THR A 42 6.05 19.83 0.27
C THR A 42 4.95 20.90 0.17
N LEU A 43 3.90 20.78 0.98
CA LEU A 43 2.67 21.56 0.89
C LEU A 43 2.43 22.48 2.11
N GLY A 44 3.11 22.25 3.23
CA GLY A 44 2.82 22.94 4.50
C GLY A 44 3.54 24.27 4.69
N GLY A 45 2.93 25.14 5.49
CA GLY A 45 3.48 26.41 5.99
C GLY A 45 3.28 26.66 7.49
N GLY A 46 2.63 25.74 8.25
CA GLY A 46 2.42 25.83 9.69
C GLY A 46 1.82 24.58 10.35
N GLU A 47 1.54 24.61 11.66
CA GLU A 47 1.08 23.44 12.46
C GLU A 47 -0.27 22.86 11.98
N ALA A 48 -1.23 23.72 11.62
CA ALA A 48 -2.52 23.27 11.07
C ALA A 48 -2.36 22.48 9.76
N ASP A 49 -1.35 22.83 8.97
CA ASP A 49 -1.03 22.13 7.72
C ASP A 49 -0.42 20.75 8.00
N VAL A 50 0.32 20.59 9.10
CA VAL A 50 0.89 19.28 9.49
C VAL A 50 -0.22 18.29 9.79
N ALA A 51 -1.20 18.67 10.62
CA ALA A 51 -2.34 17.80 10.93
C ALA A 51 -3.16 17.44 9.68
N ARG A 52 -3.33 18.41 8.77
CA ARG A 52 -4.03 18.16 7.51
C ARG A 52 -3.24 17.23 6.59
N ALA A 53 -1.96 17.51 6.35
CA ALA A 53 -1.08 16.67 5.54
C ALA A 53 -1.01 15.23 6.07
N HIS A 54 -1.09 15.06 7.40
CA HIS A 54 -1.19 13.76 8.05
C HIS A 54 -2.45 12.99 7.65
N LEU A 55 -3.62 13.61 7.75
CA LEU A 55 -4.88 13.01 7.28
C LEU A 55 -4.84 12.67 5.79
N LEU A 56 -4.27 13.54 4.95
CA LEU A 56 -4.13 13.30 3.52
C LEU A 56 -3.19 12.10 3.24
N GLY A 57 -2.03 12.04 3.90
CA GLY A 57 -1.06 10.97 3.72
C GLY A 57 -1.62 9.59 4.08
N LEU A 58 -2.27 9.48 5.24
CA LEU A 58 -2.96 8.26 5.66
C LEU A 58 -4.07 7.88 4.68
N SER A 59 -4.91 8.85 4.30
CA SER A 59 -6.03 8.59 3.38
C SER A 59 -5.56 8.11 2.02
N LEU A 60 -4.51 8.71 1.46
CA LEU A 60 -3.98 8.31 0.15
C LEU A 60 -3.41 6.89 0.18
N ALA A 61 -2.57 6.58 1.17
CA ALA A 61 -1.99 5.25 1.31
C ALA A 61 -3.06 4.17 1.47
N VAL A 62 -3.98 4.38 2.41
CA VAL A 62 -5.06 3.42 2.69
C VAL A 62 -5.94 3.20 1.47
N ASN A 63 -6.41 4.28 0.83
CA ASN A 63 -7.34 4.15 -0.29
C ASN A 63 -6.69 3.55 -1.53
N LEU A 64 -5.44 3.91 -1.85
CA LEU A 64 -4.76 3.36 -3.02
C LEU A 64 -4.51 1.86 -2.86
N VAL A 65 -4.00 1.43 -1.72
CA VAL A 65 -3.69 0.01 -1.48
C VAL A 65 -4.97 -0.82 -1.39
N ASN A 66 -5.97 -0.36 -0.63
CA ASN A 66 -7.24 -1.09 -0.49
C ASN A 66 -8.04 -1.14 -1.80
N ALA A 67 -7.87 -0.17 -2.70
CA ALA A 67 -8.45 -0.25 -4.04
C ALA A 67 -7.65 -1.19 -4.95
N LEU A 68 -6.32 -1.18 -4.86
CA LEU A 68 -5.46 -1.93 -5.77
C LEU A 68 -5.57 -3.44 -5.56
N ILE A 69 -5.52 -3.93 -4.31
CA ILE A 69 -5.55 -5.36 -3.99
C ILE A 69 -6.73 -6.10 -4.68
N PRO A 70 -8.00 -5.74 -4.46
CA PRO A 70 -9.12 -6.41 -5.13
C PRO A 70 -9.12 -6.18 -6.65
N THR A 71 -8.61 -5.04 -7.12
CA THR A 71 -8.49 -4.74 -8.55
C THR A 71 -7.53 -5.71 -9.24
N VAL A 72 -6.38 -6.02 -8.61
CA VAL A 72 -5.41 -7.01 -9.11
C VAL A 72 -6.08 -8.36 -9.29
N GLU A 73 -6.78 -8.84 -8.27
CA GLU A 73 -7.45 -10.15 -8.32
C GLU A 73 -8.54 -10.18 -9.41
N GLN A 74 -9.31 -9.10 -9.54
CA GLN A 74 -10.35 -9.00 -10.57
C GLN A 74 -9.76 -9.01 -11.98
N VAL A 75 -8.73 -8.21 -12.25
CA VAL A 75 -8.12 -8.08 -13.57
C VAL A 75 -7.41 -9.37 -13.98
N THR A 76 -6.65 -9.98 -13.07
CA THR A 76 -5.88 -11.21 -13.34
C THR A 76 -6.79 -12.41 -13.56
N ARG A 77 -7.90 -12.51 -12.82
CA ARG A 77 -8.96 -13.50 -13.07
C ARG A 77 -9.59 -13.33 -14.44
N HIS A 78 -9.93 -12.10 -14.83
CA HIS A 78 -10.49 -11.83 -16.16
C HIS A 78 -9.50 -12.14 -17.30
N ALA A 79 -8.20 -11.99 -17.06
CA ALA A 79 -7.14 -12.34 -17.99
C ALA A 79 -6.81 -13.85 -18.06
N GLY A 80 -7.52 -14.71 -17.32
CA GLY A 80 -7.30 -16.16 -17.32
C GLY A 80 -6.05 -16.62 -16.55
N ARG A 81 -5.41 -15.73 -15.78
CA ARG A 81 -4.22 -16.01 -14.98
C ARG A 81 -4.44 -15.50 -13.54
N PRO A 82 -5.35 -16.12 -12.77
CA PRO A 82 -5.76 -15.60 -11.46
C PRO A 82 -4.57 -15.51 -10.49
N LEU A 83 -4.44 -14.35 -9.86
CA LEU A 83 -3.51 -14.10 -8.77
C LEU A 83 -4.27 -13.69 -7.50
N HIS A 84 -3.72 -14.05 -6.35
CA HIS A 84 -4.13 -13.53 -5.06
C HIS A 84 -3.17 -12.43 -4.62
N ALA A 85 -3.71 -11.29 -4.20
CA ALA A 85 -2.92 -10.15 -3.74
C ALA A 85 -3.13 -9.95 -2.24
N HIS A 86 -2.06 -9.71 -1.50
CA HIS A 86 -2.14 -9.41 -0.08
C HIS A 86 -1.01 -8.48 0.35
N LEU A 87 -1.21 -7.78 1.46
CA LEU A 87 -0.23 -6.85 2.01
C LEU A 87 0.60 -7.56 3.10
N ILE A 88 1.91 -7.50 2.98
CA ILE A 88 2.88 -8.09 3.92
C ILE A 88 3.96 -7.07 4.28
N GLY A 89 4.71 -7.34 5.35
CA GLY A 89 5.95 -6.62 5.66
C GLY A 89 7.13 -7.19 4.88
N ASP A 90 8.09 -6.34 4.50
CA ASP A 90 9.43 -6.79 4.11
C ASP A 90 10.37 -6.91 5.33
N GLU A 91 11.63 -7.29 5.08
CA GLU A 91 12.66 -7.44 6.12
C GLU A 91 12.99 -6.12 6.85
N ARG A 92 12.55 -4.97 6.31
CA ARG A 92 12.73 -3.63 6.87
C ARG A 92 11.43 -3.10 7.49
N GLY A 93 10.38 -3.92 7.58
CA GLY A 93 9.06 -3.51 8.08
C GLY A 93 8.35 -2.51 7.16
N ARG A 94 8.66 -2.51 5.85
CA ARG A 94 7.95 -1.72 4.84
C ARG A 94 6.81 -2.53 4.26
N ALA A 95 5.71 -1.85 3.96
CA ALA A 95 4.55 -2.52 3.37
C ALA A 95 4.84 -2.90 1.92
N VAL A 96 4.53 -4.15 1.56
CA VAL A 96 4.69 -4.71 0.23
C VAL A 96 3.42 -5.43 -0.16
N ILE A 97 2.91 -5.14 -1.36
CA ILE A 97 1.84 -5.92 -1.97
C ILE A 97 2.49 -7.13 -2.64
N GLU A 98 2.24 -8.31 -2.11
CA GLU A 98 2.68 -9.58 -2.70
C GLU A 98 1.54 -10.19 -3.51
N THR A 99 1.86 -10.67 -4.71
CA THR A 99 0.95 -11.49 -5.50
C THR A 99 1.47 -12.92 -5.58
N VAL A 100 0.55 -13.87 -5.44
CA VAL A 100 0.81 -15.31 -5.52
C VAL A 100 -0.14 -15.97 -6.50
N THR A 101 0.30 -17.07 -7.12
CA THR A 101 -0.58 -17.91 -7.94
C THR A 101 -1.56 -18.69 -7.04
N LEU A 102 -2.53 -19.38 -7.66
CA LEU A 102 -3.43 -20.28 -6.93
C LEU A 102 -2.71 -21.42 -6.22
N ASP A 103 -1.54 -21.82 -6.72
CA ASP A 103 -0.71 -22.87 -6.13
C ASP A 103 0.16 -22.34 -4.96
N GLY A 104 0.07 -21.04 -4.65
CA GLY A 104 0.85 -20.39 -3.60
C GLY A 104 2.25 -19.95 -4.03
N GLU A 105 2.59 -20.11 -5.32
CA GLU A 105 3.89 -19.66 -5.84
C GLU A 105 3.93 -18.14 -5.92
N ARG A 106 5.01 -17.55 -5.42
CA ARG A 106 5.22 -16.10 -5.48
C ARG A 106 5.36 -15.63 -6.92
N HIS A 107 4.53 -14.67 -7.32
CA HIS A 107 4.55 -14.09 -8.66
C HIS A 107 5.29 -12.74 -8.68
N THR A 108 4.90 -11.79 -7.82
CA THR A 108 5.63 -10.52 -7.71
C THR A 108 5.48 -9.88 -6.33
N ARG A 109 6.33 -8.89 -6.07
CA ARG A 109 6.27 -8.00 -4.92
C ARG A 109 6.33 -6.55 -5.41
N LEU A 110 5.41 -5.72 -4.93
CA LEU A 110 5.35 -4.28 -5.20
C LEU A 110 5.44 -3.53 -3.86
N PRO A 111 6.57 -2.86 -3.57
CA PRO A 111 6.64 -1.96 -2.42
C PRO A 111 5.56 -0.87 -2.50
N VAL A 112 4.91 -0.60 -1.37
CA VAL A 112 3.85 0.41 -1.32
C VAL A 112 4.41 1.81 -1.56
N ASP A 113 5.64 2.09 -1.12
CA ASP A 113 6.29 3.37 -1.43
C ASP A 113 6.57 3.52 -2.92
N ASP A 114 6.98 2.48 -3.63
CA ASP A 114 7.09 2.51 -5.10
C ASP A 114 5.74 2.77 -5.77
N LEU A 115 4.65 2.17 -5.28
CA LEU A 115 3.30 2.46 -5.76
C LEU A 115 2.95 3.94 -5.57
N LEU A 116 3.13 4.46 -4.35
CA LEU A 116 2.84 5.86 -4.00
C LEU A 116 3.71 6.83 -4.81
N ASP A 117 5.00 6.55 -4.95
CA ASP A 117 5.92 7.38 -5.73
C ASP A 117 5.52 7.39 -7.20
N SER A 118 5.20 6.23 -7.78
CA SER A 118 4.78 6.12 -9.18
C SER A 118 3.45 6.82 -9.48
N ALA A 119 2.56 6.91 -8.50
CA ALA A 119 1.22 7.50 -8.63
C ALA A 119 1.21 9.01 -8.35
N LEU A 120 1.98 9.46 -7.37
CA LEU A 120 1.89 10.83 -6.85
C LEU A 120 3.03 11.72 -7.33
N TYR A 121 4.19 11.15 -7.67
CA TYR A 121 5.41 11.91 -7.96
C TYR A 121 5.94 11.66 -9.38
N ARG A 122 6.65 12.66 -9.90
CA ARG A 122 7.40 12.60 -11.14
C ARG A 122 8.74 13.30 -10.93
N ALA A 123 9.84 12.58 -11.14
CA ALA A 123 11.20 13.08 -10.91
C ALA A 123 11.39 13.68 -9.50
N GLY A 124 10.88 12.98 -8.47
CA GLY A 124 10.99 13.36 -7.06
C GLY A 124 10.04 14.46 -6.59
N ARG A 125 9.31 15.13 -7.50
CA ARG A 125 8.34 16.20 -7.18
C ARG A 125 6.91 15.71 -7.37
N LEU A 126 5.95 16.27 -6.64
CA LEU A 126 4.54 15.95 -6.87
C LEU A 126 4.17 16.22 -8.32
N HIS A 127 3.41 15.30 -8.94
CA HIS A 127 2.87 15.53 -10.26
C HIS A 127 1.98 16.79 -10.24
N PRO A 128 2.05 17.72 -11.21
CA PRO A 128 1.34 19.00 -11.12
C PRO A 128 -0.18 18.87 -10.83
N THR A 129 -0.85 17.92 -11.49
CA THR A 129 -2.28 17.62 -11.24
C THR A 129 -2.54 17.11 -9.82
N VAL A 130 -1.66 16.26 -9.30
CA VAL A 130 -1.74 15.75 -7.92
C VAL A 130 -1.50 16.89 -6.95
N ALA A 131 -0.46 17.69 -7.17
CA ALA A 131 -0.14 18.85 -6.36
C ALA A 131 -1.32 19.83 -6.28
N ALA A 132 -2.01 20.10 -7.40
CA ALA A 132 -3.19 20.96 -7.43
C ALA A 132 -4.31 20.43 -6.53
N HIS A 133 -4.72 19.16 -6.70
CA HIS A 133 -5.77 18.57 -5.87
C HIS A 133 -5.39 18.45 -4.41
N LEU A 134 -4.13 18.11 -4.09
CA LEU A 134 -3.68 18.06 -2.72
C LEU A 134 -3.63 19.45 -2.08
N SER A 135 -3.22 20.48 -2.83
CA SER A 135 -3.24 21.87 -2.34
C SER A 135 -4.67 22.35 -2.07
N GLU A 136 -5.64 21.99 -2.93
CA GLU A 136 -7.06 22.23 -2.65
C GLU A 136 -7.49 21.51 -1.37
N ALA A 137 -7.12 20.24 -1.20
CA ALA A 137 -7.44 19.45 -0.02
C ALA A 137 -6.81 19.97 1.28
N MET A 138 -5.71 20.74 1.17
CA MET A 138 -5.10 21.41 2.32
C MET A 138 -5.97 22.56 2.86
N THR A 139 -6.89 23.07 2.05
CA THR A 139 -7.72 24.23 2.38
C THR A 139 -9.21 23.87 2.48
N GLY A 140 -9.99 24.74 3.14
CA GLY A 140 -11.44 24.59 3.20
C GLY A 140 -11.92 23.53 4.21
N SER A 141 -13.19 23.13 4.04
CA SER A 141 -13.87 22.21 4.94
C SER A 141 -13.44 20.75 4.72
N GLU A 142 -13.76 19.87 5.67
CA GLU A 142 -13.52 18.44 5.53
C GLU A 142 -14.18 17.84 4.28
N HIS A 143 -15.42 18.25 3.98
CA HIS A 143 -16.12 17.80 2.77
C HIS A 143 -15.40 18.26 1.50
N HIS A 144 -14.80 19.45 1.52
CA HIS A 144 -13.98 19.94 0.42
C HIS A 144 -12.73 19.07 0.25
N ALA A 145 -12.02 18.79 1.36
CA ALA A 145 -10.83 17.94 1.37
C ALA A 145 -11.12 16.52 0.84
N THR A 146 -12.24 15.90 1.26
CA THR A 146 -12.66 14.59 0.76
C THR A 146 -12.90 14.58 -0.74
N ARG A 147 -13.56 15.62 -1.29
CA ARG A 147 -13.77 15.73 -2.74
C ARG A 147 -12.47 15.92 -3.51
N ALA A 148 -11.57 16.76 -2.99
CA ALA A 148 -10.27 17.01 -3.60
C ALA A 148 -9.39 15.74 -3.57
N LEU A 149 -9.40 14.98 -2.46
CA LEU A 149 -8.76 13.66 -2.38
C LEU A 149 -9.34 12.67 -3.40
N ALA A 150 -10.67 12.60 -3.51
CA ALA A 150 -11.33 11.73 -4.49
C ALA A 150 -10.96 12.13 -5.93
N ALA A 151 -10.86 13.43 -6.22
CA ALA A 151 -10.40 13.93 -7.51
C ALA A 151 -8.93 13.57 -7.77
N CYS A 152 -8.07 13.70 -6.76
CA CYS A 152 -6.66 13.28 -6.81
C CYS A 152 -6.53 11.79 -7.18
N LEU A 153 -7.25 10.91 -6.47
CA LEU A 153 -7.21 9.46 -6.72
C LEU A 153 -7.76 9.06 -8.09
N LYS A 154 -8.69 9.85 -8.64
CA LYS A 154 -9.27 9.66 -9.99
C LYS A 154 -8.48 10.38 -11.09
N SER A 155 -7.43 11.10 -10.74
CA SER A 155 -6.66 11.87 -11.71
C SER A 155 -5.89 10.93 -12.65
N ALA A 156 -5.71 11.37 -13.90
CA ALA A 156 -4.97 10.63 -14.92
C ALA A 156 -3.61 10.09 -14.45
N PRO A 157 -2.72 10.86 -13.78
CA PRO A 157 -1.42 10.32 -13.35
C PRO A 157 -1.54 9.12 -12.40
N VAL A 158 -2.51 9.14 -11.47
CA VAL A 158 -2.74 8.05 -10.52
C VAL A 158 -3.30 6.82 -11.24
N LEU A 159 -4.34 7.00 -12.08
CA LEU A 159 -4.94 5.90 -12.83
C LEU A 159 -3.95 5.29 -13.83
N ASP A 160 -3.10 6.11 -14.46
CA ASP A 160 -2.05 5.64 -15.35
C ASP A 160 -0.97 4.85 -14.63
N ALA A 161 -0.61 5.25 -13.40
CA ALA A 161 0.31 4.49 -12.57
C ALA A 161 -0.27 3.11 -12.21
N ILE A 162 -1.52 3.08 -11.74
CA ILE A 162 -2.22 1.83 -11.44
C ILE A 162 -2.28 0.94 -12.70
N ARG A 163 -2.67 1.50 -13.84
CA ARG A 163 -2.72 0.76 -15.12
C ARG A 163 -1.36 0.18 -15.50
N ARG A 164 -0.26 0.92 -15.34
CA ARG A 164 1.10 0.41 -15.59
C ARG A 164 1.43 -0.77 -14.67
N GLN A 165 1.13 -0.66 -13.37
CA GLN A 165 1.36 -1.76 -12.43
C GLN A 165 0.55 -3.00 -12.81
N LEU A 166 -0.74 -2.84 -13.11
CA LEU A 166 -1.60 -3.95 -13.55
C LEU A 166 -1.11 -4.57 -14.86
N THR A 167 -0.64 -3.76 -15.82
CA THR A 167 -0.08 -4.27 -17.08
C THR A 167 1.20 -5.08 -16.85
N ALA A 168 2.08 -4.61 -15.96
CA ALA A 168 3.30 -5.31 -15.61
C ALA A 168 3.02 -6.66 -14.93
N LEU A 169 1.96 -6.75 -14.11
CA LEU A 169 1.51 -8.02 -13.52
C LEU A 169 1.09 -9.04 -14.57
N LEU A 170 0.42 -8.60 -15.64
CA LEU A 170 -0.08 -9.51 -16.69
C LEU A 170 1.03 -10.01 -17.64
N GLN A 171 2.14 -9.28 -17.74
CA GLN A 171 3.26 -9.60 -18.64
C GLN A 171 4.27 -10.59 -18.06
N LYS A 172 4.27 -10.80 -16.74
CA LYS A 172 5.07 -11.83 -16.06
C LYS A 172 4.31 -13.15 -16.06
#